data_AF-A0A496PXS7-F1
#
_entry.id   AF-A0A496PXS7-F1
#
_cell.length_a   1.000
_cell.length_b   1.000
_cell.length_c   1.000
_cell.angle_alpha   90.00
_cell.angle_beta   90.00
_cell.angle_gamma   90.00
#
_symmetry.space_group_name_H-M   'P 1'
#
loop_
_entity.id
_entity.type
_entity.pdbx_description
1 polymer ?
#
loop_
_entity_poly.entity_id
_entity_poly.type
_entity_poly.pdbx_seq_one_letter_code
_entity_poly.pdbx_strand_id
1 'polypeptide(L)'
;WTARAGFNYGSNPVPNQYLNCLFPAIVEKHITAGVGWAWSDRSSIDFSAVYGFTSTETSGYNVTIDHGQLNFQIMYSFRFGR
;
A
#
# COMPACT_ATOMS: atom_id res chain seq x y z
N TRP A 1 -6.26 14.01 -17.97
CA TRP A 1 -5.35 13.09 -17.26
C TRP A 1 -5.15 13.60 -15.85
N THR A 2 -5.16 12.71 -14.87
CA THR A 2 -4.98 13.03 -13.45
C THR A 2 -3.83 12.19 -12.92
N ALA A 3 -2.81 12.82 -12.36
CA ALA A 3 -1.73 12.11 -11.66
C ALA A 3 -1.94 12.23 -10.14
N ARG A 4 -1.60 11.18 -9.42
CA ARG A 4 -1.68 11.10 -7.95
C ARG A 4 -0.39 10.51 -7.42
N ALA A 5 0.10 11.09 -6.34
CA ALA A 5 1.20 10.53 -5.57
C ALA A 5 0.87 10.70 -4.08
N GLY A 6 1.37 9.81 -3.25
CA GLY A 6 1.12 9.83 -1.83
C GLY A 6 2.25 9.18 -1.04
N PHE A 7 2.36 9.58 0.21
CA PHE A 7 3.22 8.95 1.19
C PHE A 7 2.42 8.74 2.46
N ASN A 8 2.56 7.56 3.06
CA ASN A 8 1.95 7.21 4.33
C ASN A 8 3.03 6.65 5.26
N TYR A 9 3.02 7.14 6.50
CA TYR A 9 3.82 6.60 7.59
C TYR A 9 2.89 6.22 8.73
N GLY A 10 2.97 4.98 9.18
CA GLY A 10 2.25 4.47 10.35
C GLY A 10 3.22 3.76 11.27
N SER A 11 3.22 4.12 12.55
CA SER A 11 4.04 3.45 13.57
C SER A 11 3.36 2.18 14.07
N ASN A 12 4.12 1.11 14.24
CA ASN A 12 3.61 -0.13 14.82
C ASN A 12 3.23 0.06 16.31
N PRO A 13 1.96 -0.10 16.70
CA PRO A 13 1.55 0.03 18.10
C PRO A 13 1.89 -1.20 18.95
N VAL A 14 2.34 -2.31 18.34
CA VAL A 14 2.69 -3.56 19.02
C VAL A 14 4.15 -3.54 19.41
N PRO A 15 4.48 -3.61 20.71
CA PRO A 15 5.86 -3.72 21.17
C PRO A 15 6.54 -4.98 20.62
N ASN A 16 7.80 -4.87 20.17
CA ASN A 16 8.56 -5.95 19.53
C ASN A 16 8.67 -7.24 20.35
N GLN A 17 8.55 -7.15 21.68
CA GLN A 17 8.55 -8.32 22.57
C GLN A 17 7.34 -9.26 22.37
N TYR A 18 6.24 -8.76 21.78
CA TYR A 18 5.03 -9.53 21.50
C TYR A 18 4.89 -9.94 20.02
N LEU A 19 5.91 -9.64 19.22
CA LEU A 19 5.90 -9.89 17.79
C LEU A 19 6.00 -11.41 17.54
N ASN A 20 4.94 -12.00 17.00
CA ASN A 20 4.89 -13.43 16.71
C ASN A 20 5.50 -13.70 15.34
N CYS A 21 6.34 -14.73 15.24
CA CYS A 21 7.03 -15.12 14.01
C CYS A 21 6.10 -15.48 12.83
N LEU A 22 4.85 -15.86 13.08
CA LEU A 22 3.88 -16.19 12.03
C LEU A 22 3.19 -14.95 11.44
N PHE A 23 3.30 -13.79 12.09
CA PHE A 23 2.80 -12.53 11.54
C PHE A 23 3.94 -11.74 10.92
N PRO A 24 3.80 -11.29 9.67
CA PRO A 24 4.83 -10.51 9.02
C PRO A 24 5.06 -9.17 9.75
N ALA A 25 6.28 -8.64 9.66
CA ALA A 25 6.60 -7.33 10.21
C ALA A 25 5.66 -6.26 9.62
N ILE A 26 5.16 -5.36 10.47
CA ILE A 26 4.25 -4.29 10.05
C ILE A 26 5.04 -3.33 9.17
N VAL A 27 4.61 -3.18 7.92
CA VAL A 27 5.21 -2.21 7.00
C VAL A 27 4.77 -0.81 7.40
N GLU A 28 5.72 0.02 7.85
CA GLU A 28 5.40 1.34 8.37
C GLU A 28 5.29 2.41 7.29
N LYS A 29 6.07 2.28 6.21
CA LYS A 29 6.21 3.30 5.17
C LYS A 29 5.62 2.80 3.87
N HIS A 30 4.74 3.59 3.27
CA HIS A 30 4.17 3.31 1.96
C HIS A 30 4.32 4.53 1.06
N ILE A 31 4.84 4.32 -0.14
CA ILE A 31 4.77 5.29 -1.23
C ILE A 31 3.74 4.83 -2.24
N THR A 32 2.91 5.75 -2.72
CA THR A 32 1.83 5.46 -3.66
C THR A 32 1.94 6.37 -4.87
N ALA A 33 1.61 5.82 -6.03
CA ALA A 33 1.53 6.55 -7.29
C ALA A 33 0.32 6.05 -8.08
N GLY A 34 -0.31 6.95 -8.84
CA GLY A 34 -1.45 6.58 -9.66
C GLY A 34 -1.70 7.56 -10.80
N VAL A 35 -2.38 7.07 -11.82
CA VAL A 35 -2.75 7.81 -13.01
C VAL A 35 -4.20 7.50 -13.38
N GLY A 36 -4.93 8.54 -13.81
CA GLY A 36 -6.32 8.44 -14.23
C GLY A 36 -6.52 9.11 -15.58
N TRP A 37 -7.31 8.47 -16.44
CA TRP A 37 -7.68 8.99 -17.74
C TRP A 37 -9.19 8.84 -17.98
N ALA A 38 -9.85 9.97 -18.20
CA ALA A 38 -11.22 10.01 -18.69
C ALA A 38 -11.20 10.34 -20.18
N TRP A 39 -11.79 9.46 -21.00
CA TRP A 39 -11.95 9.70 -22.44
C TRP A 39 -13.35 10.20 -22.80
N SER A 40 -14.30 10.15 -21.87
CA SER A 40 -15.59 10.82 -21.97
C SER A 40 -16.10 11.20 -20.57
N ASP A 41 -17.18 11.98 -20.51
CA ASP A 41 -17.85 12.31 -19.24
C ASP A 41 -18.42 11.08 -18.51
N ARG A 42 -18.55 9.95 -19.23
CA ARG A 42 -19.12 8.71 -18.70
C ARG A 42 -18.10 7.63 -18.43
N SER A 43 -16.89 7.72 -18.98
CA SER A 43 -15.92 6.63 -18.94
C SER A 43 -14.55 7.09 -18.52
N SER A 44 -13.98 6.42 -17.51
CA SER A 44 -12.60 6.62 -17.07
C SER A 44 -11.92 5.31 -16.69
N ILE A 45 -10.60 5.32 -16.75
CA ILE A 45 -9.72 4.28 -16.21
C ILE A 45 -8.77 4.91 -15.19
N ASP A 46 -8.54 4.22 -14.08
CA ASP A 46 -7.57 4.60 -13.07
C ASP A 46 -6.64 3.42 -12.81
N PHE A 47 -5.36 3.73 -12.64
CA PHE A 47 -4.31 2.81 -12.24
C PHE A 47 -3.64 3.35 -10.97
N SER A 48 -3.32 2.47 -10.02
CA SER A 48 -2.52 2.82 -8.85
C SER A 48 -1.54 1.71 -8.47
N ALA A 49 -0.39 2.12 -7.96
CA ALA A 49 0.66 1.30 -7.39
C ALA A 49 0.97 1.78 -5.97
N VAL A 50 1.22 0.85 -5.06
CA VAL A 50 1.64 1.10 -3.68
C VAL A 50 2.87 0.24 -3.40
N TYR A 51 3.96 0.87 -3.00
CA TYR A 51 5.17 0.20 -2.55
C TYR A 51 5.34 0.42 -1.04
N GLY A 52 5.30 -0.67 -0.29
CA GLY A 52 5.58 -0.73 1.13
C GLY A 52 7.05 -1.09 1.36
N PHE A 53 7.79 -0.19 2.02
CA PHE A 53 9.21 -0.41 2.29
C PHE A 53 9.43 -1.60 3.21
N THR A 54 10.50 -2.38 2.96
CA THR A 54 10.86 -3.49 3.83
C THR A 54 11.05 -3.02 5.27
N SER A 55 10.34 -3.66 6.18
CA SER A 55 10.48 -3.48 7.62
C SER A 55 11.09 -4.74 8.22
N THR A 56 12.11 -4.56 9.05
CA THR A 56 12.89 -5.63 9.67
C THR A 56 12.69 -5.54 11.17
N GLU A 57 12.08 -6.57 11.77
CA GLU A 57 11.84 -6.60 13.21
C GLU A 57 12.37 -7.89 13.82
N THR A 58 12.94 -7.78 15.03
CA THR A 58 13.39 -8.95 15.80
C THR A 58 12.41 -9.22 16.93
N SER A 59 11.82 -10.41 16.91
CA SER A 59 10.92 -10.90 17.95
C SER A 59 11.65 -11.17 19.26
N GLY A 60 10.93 -11.17 20.39
CA GLY A 60 11.43 -11.58 21.70
C GLY A 60 11.98 -13.03 21.77
N TYR A 61 11.69 -13.86 20.76
CA TYR A 61 12.26 -15.21 20.60
C TYR A 61 13.56 -15.24 19.77
N ASN A 62 14.17 -14.08 19.54
CA ASN A 62 15.40 -13.91 18.76
C ASN A 62 15.29 -14.37 17.29
N VAL A 63 14.10 -14.18 16.70
CA VAL A 63 13.85 -14.43 15.28
C VAL A 63 13.67 -13.10 14.56
N THR A 64 14.43 -12.88 13.49
CA THR A 64 14.32 -11.69 12.63
C THR A 64 13.35 -11.95 11.49
N ILE A 65 12.43 -11.00 11.27
CA ILE A 65 11.38 -11.07 10.26
C ILE A 65 11.54 -9.86 9.34
N ASP A 66 11.70 -10.13 8.05
CA ASP A 66 11.72 -9.12 6.99
C ASP A 66 10.43 -9.18 6.18
N HIS A 67 9.78 -8.03 6.00
CA HIS A 67 8.57 -7.95 5.18
C HIS A 67 8.48 -6.62 4.42
N GLY A 68 8.28 -6.73 3.10
CA GLY A 68 7.95 -5.63 2.22
C GLY A 68 6.71 -5.98 1.39
N GLN A 69 6.01 -4.98 0.87
CA GLN A 69 4.74 -5.19 0.17
C GLN A 69 4.68 -4.40 -1.14
N LEU A 70 4.05 -4.99 -2.15
CA LEU A 70 3.78 -4.33 -3.42
C LEU A 70 2.33 -4.62 -3.83
N ASN A 71 1.57 -3.57 -4.11
CA ASN A 71 0.16 -3.67 -4.49
C ASN A 71 -0.11 -2.81 -5.74
N PHE A 72 -0.95 -3.33 -6.65
CA PHE A 72 -1.40 -2.64 -7.84
C PHE A 72 -2.92 -2.80 -8.01
N GLN A 73 -3.56 -1.76 -8.51
CA GLN A 73 -4.98 -1.76 -8.81
C GLN A 73 -5.24 -1.10 -10.17
N ILE A 74 -6.18 -1.68 -10.92
CA ILE A 74 -6.76 -1.11 -12.14
C ILE A 74 -8.27 -1.03 -11.94
N MET A 75 -8.86 0.09 -12.31
CA MET A 75 -10.29 0.31 -12.20
C MET A 75 -10.84 0.96 -13.46
N TYR A 76 -11.88 0.37 -14.04
CA TYR A 76 -12.70 1.00 -15.06
C TYR A 76 -13.99 1.53 -14.41
N SER A 77 -14.35 2.77 -14.71
CA SER A 77 -15.57 3.41 -14.22
C SER A 77 -16.45 3.83 -15.39
N PHE A 78 -17.72 3.38 -15.36
CA PHE A 78 -18.77 3.86 -16.26
C PHE A 78 -19.90 4.52 -15.46
N ARG A 79 -20.28 5.74 -15.82
CA ARG A 79 -21.35 6.50 -15.17
C ARG A 79 -22.63 6.44 -16.02
N PHE A 80 -23.70 5.94 -15.41
CA PHE A 80 -25.03 5.93 -16.03
C PHE A 80 -25.80 7.19 -15.63
N GLY A 81 -26.30 7.94 -16.62
CA GLY A 81 -27.16 9.11 -16.41
C GLY A 81 -26.45 10.47 -16.40
N ARG A 82 -27.17 11.48 -15.89
CA ARG A 82 -26.60 12.68 -15.26
C ARG A 82 -26.50 12.41 -13.77
#